data_AF-A0A5P9CQN8-F1
#
_entry.id   AF-A0A5P9CQN8-F1
#
_cell.length_a   1.000
_cell.length_b   1.000
_cell.length_c   1.000
_cell.angle_alpha   90.00
_cell.angle_beta   90.00
_cell.angle_gamma   90.00
#
_symmetry.space_group_name_H-M   'P 1'
#
loop_
_entity.id
_entity.type
_entity.pdbx_description
1 polymer ?
#
loop_
_entity_poly.entity_id
_entity_poly.type
_entity_poly.pdbx_seq_one_letter_code
_entity_poly.pdbx_strand_id
1 'polypeptide(L)'
;MSTKPSRLWLGLYLFVMGIIAVNIHIQMMHLGVLYPQWKPTQWINTVMFVIQSLGVLWLSLQLVRWKSSISFAQQFGIAFVTMAAIQELFIRLPLTAGYTVDQKYLFVWVLSYLPELLVTFATTLGVISFHRYLTRRYNLLVTAIVVTFYSVGVHLWLTPFLQEMVDPLAQYLTPPSDSGVLSFPYPKIVDIIASVTFIEPMIAAYFVCYLIGQNGTRNLYVLLKTIAALLILTKSGAKFVFYMWISTIDDLMDRLLSISQFTLEWVFIGVAVSVAAGYFQSRKSRAVSLTNATD
;
A
#
# COMPACT_ATOMS: atom_id res chain seq x y z
N MET A 1 -29.49 -7.41 -22.44
CA MET A 1 -28.20 -8.11 -22.66
C MET A 1 -27.03 -7.15 -22.39
N SER A 2 -25.99 -7.65 -21.71
CA SER A 2 -24.65 -7.08 -21.49
C SER A 2 -24.46 -5.90 -20.51
N THR A 3 -24.41 -6.21 -19.21
CA THR A 3 -23.73 -5.39 -18.18
C THR A 3 -22.21 -5.61 -18.11
N LYS A 4 -21.62 -6.33 -19.07
CA LYS A 4 -20.23 -6.81 -19.04
C LYS A 4 -19.12 -5.82 -19.45
N PRO A 5 -19.31 -4.80 -20.33
CA PRO A 5 -18.18 -3.98 -20.78
C PRO A 5 -17.64 -3.06 -19.67
N SER A 6 -18.47 -2.60 -18.73
CA SER A 6 -18.06 -1.61 -17.72
C SER A 6 -16.92 -2.08 -16.80
N ARG A 7 -16.95 -3.34 -16.34
CA ARG A 7 -15.94 -3.89 -15.43
C ARG A 7 -14.64 -4.23 -16.14
N LEU A 8 -14.72 -4.70 -17.39
CA LEU A 8 -13.54 -4.97 -18.21
C LEU A 8 -12.79 -3.67 -18.53
N TRP A 9 -13.52 -2.61 -18.89
CA TRP A 9 -12.92 -1.28 -19.08
C TRP A 9 -12.32 -0.69 -17.79
N LEU A 10 -12.96 -0.92 -16.63
CA LEU A 10 -12.37 -0.54 -15.35
C LEU A 10 -11.07 -1.29 -15.09
N GLY A 11 -11.07 -2.62 -15.29
CA GLY A 11 -9.87 -3.44 -15.11
C GLY A 11 -8.73 -2.99 -16.02
N LEU A 12 -9.01 -2.78 -17.31
CA LEU A 12 -8.03 -2.27 -18.27
C LEU A 12 -7.51 -0.88 -17.89
N TYR A 13 -8.40 0.02 -17.46
CA TYR A 13 -8.01 1.35 -17.01
C TYR A 13 -7.08 1.28 -15.79
N LEU A 14 -7.43 0.51 -14.76
CA LEU A 14 -6.61 0.35 -13.56
C LEU A 14 -5.25 -0.28 -13.91
N PHE A 15 -5.22 -1.22 -14.86
CA PHE A 15 -3.99 -1.82 -15.35
C PHE A 15 -3.08 -0.80 -16.04
N VAL A 16 -3.61 -0.05 -17.01
CA VAL A 16 -2.84 0.99 -17.72
C VAL A 16 -2.35 2.07 -16.76
N MET A 17 -3.21 2.53 -15.85
CA MET A 17 -2.82 3.54 -14.86
C MET A 17 -1.80 3.03 -13.85
N GLY A 18 -1.84 1.73 -13.51
CA GLY A 18 -0.82 1.08 -12.69
C GLY A 18 0.55 1.07 -13.37
N ILE A 19 0.59 0.72 -14.66
CA ILE A 19 1.82 0.81 -15.46
C ILE A 19 2.37 2.23 -15.45
N ILE A 20 1.54 3.24 -15.66
CA ILE A 20 1.96 4.64 -15.66
C ILE A 20 2.47 5.06 -14.27
N ALA A 21 1.77 4.69 -13.20
CA ALA A 21 2.13 5.05 -11.83
C ALA A 21 3.52 4.57 -11.47
N VAL A 22 3.81 3.27 -11.64
CA VAL A 22 5.12 2.71 -11.30
C VAL A 22 6.24 3.23 -12.21
N ASN A 23 5.89 3.62 -13.45
CA ASN A 23 6.84 4.25 -14.36
C ASN A 23 7.25 5.65 -13.91
N ILE A 24 6.52 6.33 -13.03
CA ILE A 24 6.97 7.60 -12.45
C ILE A 24 8.32 7.38 -11.75
N HIS A 25 8.38 6.39 -10.85
CA HIS A 25 9.61 6.03 -10.14
C HIS A 25 10.70 5.53 -11.11
N ILE A 26 10.37 4.58 -11.99
CA ILE A 26 11.33 3.98 -12.93
C ILE A 26 11.96 5.06 -13.83
N GLN A 27 11.15 5.93 -14.43
CA GLN A 27 11.65 6.97 -15.34
C GLN A 27 12.44 8.05 -14.60
N MET A 28 12.03 8.46 -13.40
CA MET A 28 12.83 9.40 -12.60
C MET A 28 14.21 8.84 -12.28
N MET A 29 14.30 7.55 -11.93
CA MET A 29 15.58 6.88 -11.72
C MET A 29 16.43 6.78 -13.00
N HIS A 30 15.84 6.46 -14.16
CA HIS A 30 16.54 6.45 -15.46
C HIS A 30 17.03 7.85 -15.87
N LEU A 31 16.35 8.91 -15.45
CA LEU A 31 16.75 10.31 -15.65
C LEU A 31 17.84 10.77 -14.66
N GLY A 32 18.35 9.89 -13.82
CA GLY A 32 19.45 10.18 -12.89
C GLY A 32 19.02 10.78 -11.56
N VAL A 33 17.72 10.80 -11.25
CA VAL A 33 17.27 11.22 -9.90
C VAL A 33 17.72 10.17 -8.89
N LEU A 34 18.45 10.62 -7.87
CA LEU A 34 19.01 9.75 -6.84
C LEU A 34 17.91 8.98 -6.09
N TYR A 35 18.18 7.71 -5.78
CA TYR A 35 17.32 6.94 -4.88
C TYR A 35 17.37 7.51 -3.46
N PRO A 36 16.24 7.56 -2.70
CA PRO A 36 16.22 8.06 -1.33
C PRO A 36 17.16 7.29 -0.40
N GLN A 37 18.32 7.86 -0.13
CA GLN A 37 19.23 7.35 0.89
C GLN A 37 18.98 8.07 2.22
N TRP A 38 18.58 7.30 3.22
CA TRP A 38 18.41 7.80 4.58
C TRP A 38 18.55 6.64 5.58
N LYS A 39 18.97 6.96 6.80
CA LYS A 39 19.07 6.00 7.91
C LYS A 39 18.14 6.47 9.03
N PRO A 40 16.83 6.15 8.96
CA PRO A 40 15.89 6.58 9.98
C PRO A 40 16.26 5.99 11.34
N THR A 41 16.30 6.84 12.35
CA THR A 41 16.44 6.42 13.75
C THR A 41 15.27 5.52 14.15
N GLN A 42 15.48 4.65 15.14
CA GLN A 42 14.46 3.70 15.61
C GLN A 42 13.10 4.36 15.89
N TRP A 43 13.07 5.52 16.55
CA TRP A 43 11.81 6.18 16.87
C TRP A 43 11.05 6.66 15.62
N ILE A 44 11.73 7.05 14.53
CA ILE A 44 11.09 7.43 13.26
C ILE A 44 10.41 6.21 12.64
N ASN A 45 11.09 5.06 12.65
CA ASN A 45 10.50 3.79 12.21
C ASN A 45 9.28 3.41 13.06
N THR A 46 9.36 3.57 14.38
CA THR A 46 8.23 3.37 15.30
C THR A 46 7.06 4.29 14.96
N VAL A 47 7.31 5.59 14.75
CA VAL A 47 6.24 6.56 14.42
C VAL A 47 5.59 6.22 13.08
N MET A 48 6.37 5.91 12.05
CA MET A 48 5.83 5.48 10.76
C MET A 48 4.99 4.19 10.89
N PHE A 49 5.44 3.25 11.72
CA PHE A 49 4.70 2.02 12.00
C PHE A 49 3.36 2.31 12.69
N VAL A 50 3.34 3.16 13.72
CA VAL A 50 2.13 3.61 14.40
C VAL A 50 1.16 4.31 13.44
N ILE A 51 1.64 5.21 12.59
CA ILE A 51 0.81 5.92 11.60
C ILE A 51 0.10 4.91 10.67
N GLN A 52 0.83 3.90 10.18
CA GLN A 52 0.23 2.86 9.35
C GLN A 52 -0.83 2.05 10.11
N SER A 53 -0.55 1.64 11.36
CA SER A 53 -1.51 0.91 12.19
C SER A 53 -2.79 1.71 12.46
N LEU A 54 -2.68 3.02 12.65
CA LEU A 54 -3.83 3.92 12.72
C LEU A 54 -4.58 4.00 11.37
N GLY A 55 -3.85 3.93 10.25
CA GLY A 55 -4.43 3.71 8.92
C GLY A 55 -5.23 2.40 8.84
N VAL A 56 -4.71 1.30 9.37
CA VAL A 56 -5.43 0.01 9.43
C VAL A 56 -6.67 0.12 10.31
N LEU A 57 -6.60 0.84 11.44
CA LEU A 57 -7.76 1.12 12.29
C LEU A 57 -8.83 1.91 11.51
N TRP A 58 -8.41 2.93 10.76
CA TRP A 58 -9.29 3.67 9.87
C TRP A 58 -9.94 2.78 8.80
N LEU A 59 -9.17 1.93 8.13
CA LEU A 59 -9.68 0.99 7.13
C LEU A 59 -10.72 0.04 7.76
N SER A 60 -10.40 -0.47 8.94
CA SER A 60 -11.27 -1.33 9.74
C SER A 60 -12.62 -0.65 10.06
N LEU A 61 -12.61 0.65 10.40
CA LEU A 61 -13.83 1.45 10.58
C LEU A 61 -14.62 1.61 9.28
N GLN A 62 -13.94 1.85 8.14
CA GLN A 62 -14.60 1.96 6.85
C GLN A 62 -15.29 0.67 6.44
N LEU A 63 -14.68 -0.49 6.72
CA LEU A 63 -15.28 -1.80 6.42
C LEU A 63 -16.58 -2.04 7.20
N VAL A 64 -16.62 -1.65 8.48
CA VAL A 64 -17.86 -1.76 9.28
C VAL A 64 -18.93 -0.79 8.80
N ARG A 65 -18.54 0.42 8.35
CA ARG A 65 -19.50 1.37 7.75
C ARG A 65 -20.07 0.85 6.43
N TRP A 66 -19.22 0.28 5.58
CA TRP A 66 -19.63 -0.30 4.32
C TRP A 66 -20.52 -1.55 4.51
N LYS A 67 -20.20 -2.39 5.49
CA LYS A 67 -20.96 -3.60 5.82
C LYS A 67 -21.03 -3.79 7.34
N SER A 68 -22.11 -3.30 7.96
CA SER A 68 -22.30 -3.34 9.42
C SER A 68 -22.33 -4.75 10.00
N SER A 69 -22.82 -5.73 9.23
CA SER A 69 -22.90 -7.15 9.59
C SER A 69 -21.65 -7.95 9.20
N ILE A 70 -20.54 -7.29 8.83
CA ILE A 70 -19.30 -7.98 8.47
C ILE A 70 -18.82 -8.87 9.62
N SER A 71 -18.45 -10.12 9.34
CA SER A 71 -17.88 -11.01 10.36
C SER A 71 -16.42 -10.63 10.66
N PHE A 72 -15.89 -11.08 11.80
CA PHE A 72 -14.50 -10.79 12.17
C PHE A 72 -13.53 -11.29 11.10
N ALA A 73 -13.69 -12.55 10.67
CA ALA A 73 -12.87 -13.16 9.64
C ALA A 73 -12.94 -12.40 8.30
N GLN A 74 -14.13 -11.90 7.91
CA GLN A 74 -14.28 -11.09 6.69
C GLN A 74 -13.57 -9.75 6.81
N GLN A 75 -13.75 -9.04 7.93
CA GLN A 75 -13.10 -7.75 8.15
C GLN A 75 -11.58 -7.89 8.18
N PHE A 76 -11.09 -8.92 8.89
CA PHE A 76 -9.69 -9.27 8.95
C PHE A 76 -9.12 -9.61 7.58
N GLY A 77 -9.72 -10.57 6.88
CA GLY A 77 -9.23 -11.00 5.57
C GLY A 77 -9.19 -9.85 4.55
N ILE A 78 -10.24 -9.03 4.49
CA ILE A 78 -10.29 -7.89 3.56
C ILE A 78 -9.23 -6.85 3.91
N ALA A 79 -9.11 -6.46 5.18
CA ALA A 79 -8.12 -5.47 5.60
C ALA A 79 -6.69 -5.98 5.37
N PHE A 80 -6.41 -7.24 5.72
CA PHE A 80 -5.09 -7.84 5.56
C PHE A 80 -4.70 -7.91 4.09
N VAL A 81 -5.59 -8.42 3.23
CA VAL A 81 -5.33 -8.48 1.77
C VAL A 81 -5.15 -7.09 1.19
N THR A 82 -5.95 -6.11 1.60
CA THR A 82 -5.80 -4.72 1.14
C THR A 82 -4.44 -4.14 1.55
N MET A 83 -4.01 -4.37 2.80
CA MET A 83 -2.73 -3.89 3.30
C MET A 83 -1.55 -4.57 2.62
N ALA A 84 -1.58 -5.89 2.51
CA ALA A 84 -0.53 -6.65 1.84
C ALA A 84 -0.41 -6.26 0.36
N ALA A 85 -1.53 -5.97 -0.31
CA ALA A 85 -1.55 -5.50 -1.69
C ALA A 85 -1.00 -4.08 -1.87
N ILE A 86 -1.39 -3.14 -1.01
CA ILE A 86 -0.87 -1.77 -1.03
C ILE A 86 0.62 -1.73 -0.63
N GLN A 87 1.07 -2.67 0.20
CA GLN A 87 2.49 -2.85 0.52
C GLN A 87 3.23 -3.76 -0.46
N GLU A 88 2.55 -4.26 -1.50
CA GLU A 88 3.13 -5.04 -2.60
C GLU A 88 3.78 -6.38 -2.19
N LEU A 89 3.32 -6.92 -1.06
CA LEU A 89 3.93 -8.08 -0.40
C LEU A 89 3.54 -9.43 -1.03
N PHE A 90 2.45 -9.53 -1.81
CA PHE A 90 2.02 -10.81 -2.38
C PHE A 90 2.72 -11.17 -3.69
N ILE A 91 2.74 -10.26 -4.67
CA ILE A 91 3.19 -10.60 -6.03
C ILE A 91 4.37 -9.73 -6.49
N ARG A 92 4.26 -8.40 -6.41
CA ARG A 92 5.25 -7.50 -7.03
C ARG A 92 6.64 -7.65 -6.41
N LEU A 93 6.80 -7.35 -5.12
CA LEU A 93 8.12 -7.42 -4.46
C LEU A 93 8.76 -8.81 -4.56
N PRO A 94 8.04 -9.92 -4.30
CA PRO A 94 8.55 -11.27 -4.57
C PRO A 94 9.07 -11.47 -6.00
N LEU A 95 8.32 -11.04 -7.02
CA LEU A 95 8.72 -11.26 -8.41
C LEU A 95 9.84 -10.31 -8.84
N THR A 96 9.73 -9.01 -8.58
CA THR A 96 10.76 -8.04 -8.99
C THR A 96 12.09 -8.30 -8.30
N ALA A 97 12.08 -8.70 -7.03
CA ALA A 97 13.29 -9.14 -6.34
C ALA A 97 13.78 -10.50 -6.90
N GLY A 98 12.86 -11.43 -7.20
CA GLY A 98 13.16 -12.75 -7.78
C GLY A 98 13.67 -12.75 -9.22
N TYR A 99 13.55 -11.67 -9.99
CA TYR A 99 14.19 -11.53 -11.31
C TYR A 99 15.51 -10.78 -11.26
N THR A 100 15.80 -10.09 -10.16
CA THR A 100 17.14 -9.55 -9.93
C THR A 100 18.16 -10.60 -9.58
N VAL A 101 17.76 -11.86 -9.35
CA VAL A 101 18.62 -12.98 -8.91
C VAL A 101 18.05 -14.35 -9.32
N ASP A 102 18.92 -15.27 -9.75
CA ASP A 102 18.68 -16.66 -10.19
C ASP A 102 17.71 -17.52 -9.30
N GLN A 103 17.28 -18.71 -9.76
CA GLN A 103 16.25 -19.61 -9.18
C GLN A 103 16.37 -19.94 -7.67
N LYS A 104 17.48 -19.59 -7.01
CA LYS A 104 17.74 -19.75 -5.57
C LYS A 104 16.96 -18.75 -4.68
N TYR A 105 16.11 -17.89 -5.25
CA TYR A 105 15.55 -16.69 -4.62
C TYR A 105 14.17 -16.80 -3.95
N LEU A 106 13.45 -17.92 -4.07
CA LEU A 106 12.21 -18.13 -3.28
C LEU A 106 12.50 -17.99 -1.77
N PHE A 107 13.74 -18.31 -1.38
CA PHE A 107 14.25 -18.09 -0.04
C PHE A 107 14.57 -16.63 0.32
N VAL A 108 15.05 -15.78 -0.60
CA VAL A 108 15.32 -14.36 -0.28
C VAL A 108 14.02 -13.58 -0.09
N TRP A 109 12.95 -13.98 -0.76
CA TRP A 109 11.60 -13.49 -0.43
C TRP A 109 11.18 -13.92 0.98
N VAL A 110 11.40 -15.20 1.35
CA VAL A 110 11.16 -15.70 2.71
C VAL A 110 11.99 -14.90 3.74
N LEU A 111 13.21 -14.50 3.41
CA LEU A 111 14.02 -13.68 4.31
C LEU A 111 13.54 -12.23 4.44
N SER A 112 13.20 -11.62 3.31
CA SER A 112 13.05 -10.16 3.24
C SER A 112 11.60 -9.70 3.46
N TYR A 113 10.61 -10.45 2.95
CA TYR A 113 9.22 -9.99 2.88
C TYR A 113 8.25 -10.85 3.69
N LEU A 114 8.59 -12.11 4.01
CA LEU A 114 7.76 -12.92 4.91
C LEU A 114 7.68 -12.31 6.32
N PRO A 115 8.76 -11.81 6.95
CA PRO A 115 8.65 -11.11 8.22
C PRO A 115 7.70 -9.92 8.14
N GLU A 116 7.79 -9.10 7.08
CA GLU A 116 6.91 -7.95 6.87
C GLU A 116 5.44 -8.36 6.68
N LEU A 117 5.19 -9.44 5.95
CA LEU A 117 3.85 -10.00 5.77
C LEU A 117 3.27 -10.53 7.09
N LEU A 118 4.08 -11.22 7.90
CA LEU A 118 3.69 -11.73 9.21
C LEU A 118 3.45 -10.59 10.22
N VAL A 119 4.28 -9.55 10.22
CA VAL A 119 4.04 -8.34 11.01
C VAL A 119 2.75 -7.66 10.57
N THR A 120 2.50 -7.54 9.25
CA THR A 120 1.25 -6.98 8.71
C THR A 120 0.05 -7.81 9.11
N PHE A 121 0.16 -9.14 9.09
CA PHE A 121 -0.87 -10.06 9.56
C PHE A 121 -1.19 -9.85 11.04
N ALA A 122 -0.16 -9.89 11.90
CA ALA A 122 -0.32 -9.72 13.35
C ALA A 122 -0.91 -8.35 13.68
N THR A 123 -0.38 -7.29 13.07
CA THR A 123 -0.85 -5.92 13.27
C THR A 123 -2.31 -5.77 12.88
N THR A 124 -2.69 -6.29 11.70
CA THR A 124 -4.07 -6.23 11.22
C THR A 124 -5.02 -7.01 12.14
N LEU A 125 -4.60 -8.19 12.60
CA LEU A 125 -5.36 -9.01 13.53
C LEU A 125 -5.59 -8.29 14.87
N GLY A 126 -4.52 -7.73 15.45
CA GLY A 126 -4.58 -6.99 16.70
C GLY A 126 -5.46 -5.75 16.59
N VAL A 127 -5.24 -4.92 15.57
CA VAL A 127 -6.02 -3.69 15.33
C VAL A 127 -7.51 -3.98 15.16
N ILE A 128 -7.88 -5.02 14.42
CA ILE A 128 -9.30 -5.38 14.21
C ILE A 128 -9.92 -5.94 15.49
N SER A 129 -9.17 -6.73 16.25
CA SER A 129 -9.61 -7.23 17.56
C SER A 129 -9.90 -6.08 18.51
N PHE A 130 -8.99 -5.10 18.61
CA PHE A 130 -9.18 -3.90 19.41
C PHE A 130 -10.34 -3.05 18.93
N HIS A 131 -10.47 -2.81 17.62
CA HIS A 131 -11.61 -2.08 17.07
C HIS A 131 -12.94 -2.73 17.49
N ARG A 132 -13.10 -4.05 17.27
CA ARG A 132 -14.36 -4.72 17.59
C ARG A 132 -14.69 -4.75 19.08
N TYR A 133 -13.68 -4.94 19.91
CA TYR A 133 -13.87 -5.09 21.35
C TYR A 133 -13.98 -3.74 22.06
N LEU A 134 -13.04 -2.83 21.79
CA LEU A 134 -12.94 -1.56 22.50
C LEU A 134 -13.90 -0.52 21.97
N THR A 135 -14.15 -0.40 20.67
CA THR A 135 -15.06 0.65 20.17
C THR A 135 -16.53 0.39 20.53
N ARG A 136 -16.88 -0.85 20.93
CA ARG A 136 -18.21 -1.16 21.50
C ARG A 136 -18.35 -0.76 22.96
N ARG A 137 -17.24 -0.77 23.72
CA ARG A 137 -17.22 -0.54 25.18
C ARG A 137 -16.71 0.86 25.56
N TYR A 138 -15.87 1.43 24.72
CA TYR A 138 -15.14 2.67 24.88
C TYR A 138 -15.19 3.48 23.58
N ASN A 139 -14.67 4.70 23.60
CA ASN A 139 -14.64 5.56 22.43
C ASN A 139 -13.45 5.26 21.48
N LEU A 140 -13.47 5.92 20.32
CA LEU A 140 -12.42 5.79 19.30
C LEU A 140 -11.04 6.24 19.79
N LEU A 141 -10.99 7.27 20.65
CA LEU A 141 -9.73 7.80 21.18
C LEU A 141 -9.00 6.75 22.02
N VAL A 142 -9.71 6.09 22.94
CA VAL A 142 -9.15 4.99 23.75
C VAL A 142 -8.68 3.86 22.86
N THR A 143 -9.46 3.50 21.83
CA THR A 143 -9.07 2.47 20.86
C THR A 143 -7.77 2.84 20.14
N ALA A 144 -7.63 4.10 19.70
CA ALA A 144 -6.43 4.59 19.01
C ALA A 144 -5.19 4.60 19.92
N ILE A 145 -5.35 4.95 21.20
CA ILE A 145 -4.27 4.89 22.20
C ILE A 145 -3.79 3.43 22.37
N VAL A 146 -4.72 2.49 22.56
CA VAL A 146 -4.38 1.06 22.69
C VAL A 146 -3.69 0.54 21.43
N VAL A 147 -4.21 0.88 20.23
CA VAL A 147 -3.56 0.54 18.96
C VAL A 147 -2.15 1.11 18.87
N THR A 148 -1.93 2.32 19.38
CA THR A 148 -0.59 2.95 19.40
C THR A 148 0.37 2.16 20.26
N PHE A 149 0.03 1.87 21.51
CA PHE A 149 0.89 1.07 22.41
C PHE A 149 1.13 -0.34 21.89
N TYR A 150 0.08 -0.98 21.37
CA TYR A 150 0.20 -2.29 20.72
C TYR A 150 1.17 -2.24 19.53
N SER A 151 1.06 -1.21 18.68
CA SER A 151 1.92 -1.06 17.50
C SER A 151 3.37 -0.82 17.88
N VAL A 152 3.62 -0.02 18.92
CA VAL A 152 4.97 0.15 19.48
C VAL A 152 5.51 -1.20 19.97
N GLY A 153 4.70 -1.97 20.69
CA GLY A 153 5.09 -3.31 21.15
C GLY A 153 5.41 -4.26 19.99
N VAL A 154 4.54 -4.33 18.98
CA VAL A 154 4.79 -5.15 17.78
C VAL A 154 6.07 -4.72 17.07
N HIS A 155 6.30 -3.42 16.90
CA HIS A 155 7.50 -2.93 16.22
C HIS A 155 8.78 -3.22 17.00
N LEU A 156 8.76 -3.05 18.33
CA LEU A 156 9.94 -3.23 19.16
C LEU A 156 10.25 -4.70 19.48
N TRP A 157 9.26 -5.58 19.46
CA TRP A 157 9.44 -6.98 19.88
C TRP A 157 9.23 -7.96 18.74
N LEU A 158 8.09 -7.91 18.04
CA LEU A 158 7.78 -8.91 17.02
C LEU A 158 8.63 -8.72 15.75
N THR A 159 8.89 -7.48 15.35
CA THR A 159 9.68 -7.23 14.12
C THR A 159 11.11 -7.76 14.25
N PRO A 160 11.87 -7.42 15.32
CA PRO A 160 13.21 -8.00 15.51
C PRO A 160 13.17 -9.51 15.73
N PHE A 161 12.20 -10.01 16.49
CA PHE A 161 12.06 -11.46 16.72
C PHE A 161 11.87 -12.23 15.41
N LEU A 162 11.01 -11.76 14.51
CA LEU A 162 10.80 -12.43 13.22
C LEU A 162 12.03 -12.32 12.30
N GLN A 163 12.81 -11.25 12.40
CA GLN A 163 14.09 -11.12 11.70
C GLN A 163 15.09 -12.16 12.24
N GLU A 164 15.28 -12.20 13.56
CA GLU A 164 16.16 -13.18 14.22
C GLU A 164 15.75 -14.64 13.96
N MET A 165 14.46 -14.94 13.86
CA MET A 165 13.98 -16.29 13.52
C MET A 165 14.34 -16.71 12.10
N VAL A 166 14.44 -15.74 11.20
CA VAL A 166 14.62 -15.96 9.77
C VAL A 166 16.10 -15.82 9.38
N ASP A 167 16.91 -15.13 10.17
CA ASP A 167 18.37 -15.01 10.00
C ASP A 167 19.10 -16.37 9.91
N PRO A 168 18.80 -17.40 10.72
CA PRO A 168 19.39 -18.73 10.55
C PRO A 168 19.04 -19.39 9.23
N LEU A 169 17.97 -18.98 8.54
CA LEU A 169 17.66 -19.50 7.22
C LEU A 169 18.60 -18.92 6.16
N ALA A 170 19.20 -17.75 6.41
CA ALA A 170 20.17 -17.13 5.51
C ALA A 170 21.42 -17.98 5.27
N GLN A 171 21.85 -18.77 6.26
CA GLN A 171 23.01 -19.65 6.13
C GLN A 171 22.79 -20.82 5.15
N TYR A 172 21.53 -21.20 4.92
CA TYR A 172 21.17 -22.22 3.93
C TYR A 172 21.03 -21.64 2.53
N LEU A 173 21.21 -20.33 2.39
CA LEU A 173 21.19 -19.65 1.10
C LEU A 173 22.63 -19.50 0.62
N THR A 174 22.86 -19.85 -0.63
CA THR A 174 24.10 -19.40 -1.27
C THR A 174 23.96 -17.88 -1.45
N PRO A 175 24.95 -17.07 -1.04
CA PRO A 175 24.96 -15.66 -1.38
C PRO A 175 24.71 -15.51 -2.88
N PRO A 176 23.87 -14.54 -3.33
CA PRO A 176 23.73 -14.28 -4.75
C PRO A 176 25.14 -14.08 -5.33
N SER A 177 25.47 -14.77 -6.42
CA SER A 177 26.73 -14.46 -7.09
C SER A 177 26.69 -12.99 -7.50
N ASP A 178 27.82 -12.28 -7.43
CA ASP A 178 27.87 -10.88 -7.87
C ASP A 178 27.40 -10.73 -9.34
N SER A 179 27.58 -11.79 -10.14
CA SER A 179 27.06 -11.90 -11.51
C SER A 179 25.54 -12.04 -11.63
N GLY A 180 24.88 -12.41 -10.54
CA GLY A 180 23.45 -12.65 -10.44
C GLY A 180 22.71 -11.53 -9.74
N VAL A 181 23.34 -10.39 -9.39
CA VAL A 181 22.66 -9.19 -8.88
C VAL A 181 22.57 -8.17 -9.99
N LEU A 182 21.36 -7.87 -10.46
CA LEU A 182 21.17 -6.83 -11.47
C LEU A 182 21.48 -5.46 -10.88
N SER A 183 22.45 -4.76 -11.46
CA SER A 183 22.75 -3.37 -11.14
C SER A 183 21.74 -2.44 -11.80
N PHE A 184 21.43 -1.33 -11.13
CA PHE A 184 20.64 -0.27 -11.73
C PHE A 184 21.46 0.44 -12.83
N PRO A 185 20.88 0.77 -14.01
CA PRO A 185 19.49 0.57 -14.42
C PRO A 185 19.16 -0.91 -14.67
N TYR A 186 18.01 -1.34 -14.13
CA TYR A 186 17.56 -2.72 -14.31
C TYR A 186 17.29 -3.05 -15.78
N PRO A 187 17.48 -4.31 -16.21
CA PRO A 187 17.06 -4.76 -17.53
C PRO A 187 15.56 -4.52 -17.75
N LYS A 188 15.19 -4.14 -18.98
CA LYS A 188 13.80 -3.82 -19.38
C LYS A 188 12.76 -4.87 -18.95
N ILE A 189 13.14 -6.14 -18.88
CA ILE A 189 12.22 -7.21 -18.48
C ILE A 189 11.77 -7.08 -17.01
N VAL A 190 12.66 -6.60 -16.12
CA VAL A 190 12.33 -6.35 -14.70
C VAL A 190 11.35 -5.20 -14.60
N ASP A 191 11.57 -4.12 -15.35
CA ASP A 191 10.67 -2.95 -15.41
C ASP A 191 9.28 -3.34 -15.95
N ILE A 192 9.22 -4.21 -16.96
CA ILE A 192 7.95 -4.74 -17.50
C ILE A 192 7.20 -5.55 -16.45
N ILE A 193 7.88 -6.47 -15.75
CA ILE A 193 7.25 -7.31 -14.73
C ILE A 193 6.78 -6.46 -13.55
N ALA A 194 7.59 -5.51 -13.10
CA ALA A 194 7.21 -4.52 -12.10
C ALA A 194 5.93 -3.78 -12.52
N SER A 195 5.83 -3.39 -13.79
CA SER A 195 4.67 -2.71 -14.37
C SER A 195 3.40 -3.56 -14.41
N VAL A 196 3.52 -4.83 -14.81
CA VAL A 196 2.37 -5.75 -14.90
C VAL A 196 1.85 -6.13 -13.52
N THR A 197 2.76 -6.40 -12.57
CA THR A 197 2.42 -6.85 -11.22
C THR A 197 1.89 -5.73 -10.32
N PHE A 198 2.09 -4.47 -10.72
CA PHE A 198 1.52 -3.29 -10.06
C PHE A 198 -0.02 -3.19 -10.13
N ILE A 199 -0.69 -4.11 -10.82
CA ILE A 199 -2.16 -4.20 -10.79
C ILE A 199 -2.71 -4.47 -9.38
N GLU A 200 -1.95 -5.16 -8.54
CA GLU A 200 -2.34 -5.53 -7.18
C GLU A 200 -2.57 -4.28 -6.27
N PRO A 201 -1.60 -3.36 -6.11
CA PRO A 201 -1.82 -2.13 -5.37
C PRO A 201 -2.89 -1.24 -6.02
N MET A 202 -3.06 -1.27 -7.35
CA MET A 202 -4.13 -0.53 -8.03
C MET A 202 -5.54 -1.00 -7.65
N ILE A 203 -5.76 -2.31 -7.60
CA ILE A 203 -7.06 -2.87 -7.20
C ILE A 203 -7.35 -2.53 -5.73
N ALA A 204 -6.36 -2.66 -4.85
CA ALA A 204 -6.51 -2.34 -3.44
C ALA A 204 -6.75 -0.83 -3.22
N ALA A 205 -6.05 0.05 -3.94
CA ALA A 205 -6.28 1.48 -3.91
C ALA A 205 -7.68 1.87 -4.43
N TYR A 206 -8.15 1.21 -5.49
CA TYR A 206 -9.53 1.39 -5.97
C TYR A 206 -10.54 0.94 -4.92
N PHE A 207 -10.30 -0.15 -4.20
CA PHE A 207 -11.16 -0.60 -3.11
C PHE A 207 -11.20 0.41 -1.96
N VAL A 208 -10.05 0.98 -1.56
CA VAL A 208 -10.00 2.07 -0.56
C VAL A 208 -10.81 3.28 -1.03
N CYS A 209 -10.64 3.71 -2.29
CA CYS A 209 -11.42 4.79 -2.87
C CYS A 209 -12.93 4.48 -2.89
N TYR A 210 -13.30 3.24 -3.20
CA TYR A 210 -14.68 2.78 -3.20
C TYR A 210 -15.29 2.89 -1.80
N LEU A 211 -14.59 2.44 -0.75
CA LEU A 211 -15.05 2.55 0.64
C LEU A 211 -15.30 4.02 1.05
N ILE A 212 -14.41 4.94 0.63
CA ILE A 212 -14.58 6.38 0.87
C ILE A 212 -15.83 6.91 0.13
N GLY A 213 -16.01 6.49 -1.13
CA GLY A 213 -17.13 6.89 -1.97
C GLY A 213 -18.49 6.41 -1.47
N GLN A 214 -18.56 5.26 -0.79
CA GLN A 214 -19.81 4.75 -0.19
C GLN A 214 -20.35 5.63 0.94
N ASN A 215 -19.52 6.49 1.55
CA ASN A 215 -19.93 7.35 2.67
C ASN A 215 -20.59 8.68 2.26
N GLY A 216 -21.15 8.78 1.04
CA GLY A 216 -21.86 10.00 0.57
C GLY A 216 -20.97 11.23 0.37
N THR A 217 -19.66 11.03 0.17
CA THR A 217 -18.69 12.12 0.05
C THR A 217 -18.72 12.73 -1.36
N ARG A 218 -18.67 14.07 -1.52
CA ARG A 218 -18.56 14.70 -2.85
C ARG A 218 -17.23 14.33 -3.54
N ASN A 219 -17.21 14.32 -4.88
CA ASN A 219 -16.09 13.85 -5.72
C ASN A 219 -14.72 14.45 -5.34
N LEU A 220 -14.61 15.76 -5.12
CA LEU A 220 -13.33 16.39 -4.75
C LEU A 220 -12.83 15.92 -3.37
N TYR A 221 -13.73 15.72 -2.42
CA TYR A 221 -13.37 15.22 -1.11
C TYR A 221 -13.04 13.72 -1.14
N VAL A 222 -13.63 12.95 -2.07
CA VAL A 222 -13.22 11.55 -2.30
C VAL A 222 -11.77 11.52 -2.77
N LEU A 223 -11.40 12.32 -3.77
CA LEU A 223 -10.03 12.44 -4.27
C LEU A 223 -9.02 12.69 -3.14
N LEU A 224 -9.24 13.77 -2.37
CA LEU A 224 -8.30 14.16 -1.31
C LEU A 224 -8.23 13.12 -0.19
N LYS A 225 -9.37 12.53 0.20
CA LYS A 225 -9.39 11.46 1.21
C LYS A 225 -8.71 10.19 0.72
N THR A 226 -8.85 9.85 -0.56
CA THR A 226 -8.19 8.69 -1.15
C THR A 226 -6.68 8.88 -1.14
N ILE A 227 -6.19 10.03 -1.61
CA ILE A 227 -4.75 10.35 -1.57
C ILE A 227 -4.24 10.29 -0.12
N ALA A 228 -4.91 10.96 0.82
CA ALA A 228 -4.52 10.94 2.23
C ALA A 228 -4.51 9.51 2.82
N ALA A 229 -5.53 8.70 2.51
CA ALA A 229 -5.60 7.32 2.96
C ALA A 229 -4.42 6.50 2.41
N LEU A 230 -4.12 6.60 1.11
CA LEU A 230 -2.99 5.88 0.51
C LEU A 230 -1.65 6.32 1.11
N LEU A 231 -1.44 7.61 1.34
CA LEU A 231 -0.21 8.13 1.95
C LEU A 231 -0.03 7.67 3.40
N ILE A 232 -1.11 7.47 4.15
CA ILE A 232 -1.08 6.93 5.52
C ILE A 232 -0.83 5.41 5.49
N LEU A 233 -1.59 4.67 4.68
CA LEU A 233 -1.52 3.20 4.62
C LEU A 233 -0.15 2.71 4.08
N THR A 234 0.50 3.48 3.22
CA THR A 234 1.84 3.18 2.65
C THR A 234 2.98 3.80 3.45
N LYS A 235 2.66 4.62 4.47
CA LYS A 235 3.61 5.49 5.20
C LYS A 235 4.27 6.56 4.31
N SER A 236 3.94 6.68 3.03
CA SER A 236 4.64 7.55 2.08
C SER A 236 4.61 9.03 2.47
N GLY A 237 3.52 9.50 3.08
CA GLY A 237 3.46 10.88 3.58
C GLY A 237 4.41 11.13 4.75
N ALA A 238 4.47 10.19 5.71
CA ALA A 238 5.38 10.27 6.84
C ALA A 238 6.84 10.11 6.41
N LYS A 239 7.12 9.16 5.51
CA LYS A 239 8.43 8.99 4.86
C LYS A 239 8.89 10.28 4.20
N PHE A 240 8.02 10.95 3.44
CA PHE A 240 8.32 12.24 2.82
C PHE A 240 8.79 13.28 3.85
N VAL A 241 7.98 13.50 4.90
CA VAL A 241 8.30 14.50 5.93
C VAL A 241 9.60 14.18 6.66
N PHE A 242 9.77 12.95 7.14
CA PHE A 242 10.98 12.59 7.89
C PHE A 242 12.21 12.55 6.99
N TYR A 243 12.09 12.10 5.75
CA TYR A 243 13.19 12.12 4.79
C TYR A 243 13.67 13.54 4.51
N MET A 244 12.76 14.50 4.33
CA MET A 244 13.14 15.90 4.14
C MET A 244 13.95 16.45 5.31
N TRP A 245 13.72 15.93 6.51
CA TRP A 245 14.41 16.35 7.72
C TRP A 245 15.78 15.67 7.95
N ILE A 246 15.93 14.38 7.62
CA ILE A 246 17.13 13.59 7.97
C ILE A 246 17.94 13.07 6.77
N SER A 247 17.54 13.40 5.54
CA SER A 247 18.24 12.97 4.33
C SER A 247 19.70 13.40 4.34
N THR A 248 20.56 12.55 3.78
CA THR A 248 21.99 12.81 3.57
C THR A 248 22.28 13.52 2.25
N ILE A 249 21.25 13.83 1.45
CA ILE A 249 21.40 14.61 0.20
C ILE A 249 21.39 16.09 0.54
N ASP A 250 22.49 16.79 0.28
CA ASP A 250 22.67 18.20 0.63
C ASP A 250 21.73 19.13 -0.15
N ASP A 251 21.61 18.93 -1.46
CA ASP A 251 20.75 19.76 -2.31
C ASP A 251 19.25 19.52 -2.04
N LEU A 252 18.49 20.60 -1.87
CA LEU A 252 17.07 20.53 -1.56
C LEU A 252 16.25 19.98 -2.73
N MET A 253 16.58 20.35 -3.96
CA MET A 253 15.85 19.91 -5.14
C MET A 253 16.08 18.43 -5.39
N ASP A 254 17.31 17.96 -5.29
CA ASP A 254 17.66 16.54 -5.40
C ASP A 254 16.97 15.71 -4.32
N ARG A 255 16.94 16.23 -3.08
CA ARG A 255 16.22 15.60 -1.97
C ARG A 255 14.72 15.50 -2.25
N LEU A 256 14.11 16.59 -2.71
CA LEU A 256 12.69 16.63 -3.07
C LEU A 256 12.38 15.64 -4.18
N LEU A 257 13.12 15.68 -5.28
CA LEU A 257 12.93 14.79 -6.42
C LEU A 257 13.10 13.33 -6.02
N SER A 258 14.12 13.03 -5.22
CA SER A 258 14.42 11.69 -4.72
C SER A 258 13.21 11.06 -3.99
N ILE A 259 12.71 11.71 -2.95
CA ILE A 259 11.59 11.13 -2.17
C ILE A 259 10.24 11.26 -2.89
N SER A 260 10.10 12.25 -3.76
CA SER A 260 8.88 12.45 -4.55
C SER A 260 8.60 11.28 -5.49
N GLN A 261 9.61 10.51 -5.91
CA GLN A 261 9.40 9.33 -6.77
C GLN A 261 8.31 8.40 -6.22
N PHE A 262 8.35 8.11 -4.92
CA PHE A 262 7.38 7.23 -4.26
C PHE A 262 6.10 7.96 -3.87
N THR A 263 6.20 9.20 -3.40
CA THR A 263 5.01 9.96 -3.00
C THR A 263 4.12 10.31 -4.20
N LEU A 264 4.72 10.70 -5.33
CA LEU A 264 4.00 11.01 -6.57
C LEU A 264 3.32 9.79 -7.17
N GLU A 265 3.94 8.60 -7.08
CA GLU A 265 3.32 7.33 -7.47
C GLU A 265 1.97 7.16 -6.75
N TRP A 266 1.94 7.26 -5.42
CA TRP A 266 0.70 7.10 -4.63
C TRP A 266 -0.31 8.24 -4.83
N VAL A 267 0.17 9.47 -5.02
CA VAL A 267 -0.71 10.61 -5.35
C VAL A 267 -1.37 10.36 -6.70
N PHE A 268 -0.61 9.95 -7.71
CA PHE A 268 -1.12 9.65 -9.05
C PHE A 268 -2.15 8.51 -9.02
N ILE A 269 -1.86 7.43 -8.30
CA ILE A 269 -2.82 6.33 -8.08
C ILE A 269 -4.10 6.86 -7.46
N GLY A 270 -3.99 7.68 -6.40
CA GLY A 270 -5.14 8.29 -5.74
C GLY A 270 -6.01 9.12 -6.68
N VAL A 271 -5.39 9.88 -7.59
CA VAL A 271 -6.10 10.61 -8.65
C VAL A 271 -6.78 9.62 -9.61
N ALA A 272 -6.03 8.67 -10.15
CA ALA A 272 -6.50 7.73 -11.16
C ALA A 272 -7.71 6.91 -10.68
N VAL A 273 -7.66 6.35 -9.47
CA VAL A 273 -8.76 5.55 -8.93
C VAL A 273 -9.98 6.39 -8.56
N SER A 274 -9.78 7.64 -8.16
CA SER A 274 -10.88 8.57 -7.86
C SER A 274 -11.59 9.03 -9.12
N VAL A 275 -10.85 9.26 -10.22
CA VAL A 275 -11.43 9.54 -11.55
C VAL A 275 -12.26 8.35 -12.02
N ALA A 276 -11.74 7.12 -11.89
CA ALA A 276 -12.50 5.92 -12.22
C ALA A 276 -13.79 5.83 -11.39
N ALA A 277 -13.70 5.97 -10.06
CA ALA A 277 -14.85 5.93 -9.17
C ALA A 277 -15.90 6.99 -9.53
N GLY A 278 -15.49 8.23 -9.80
CA GLY A 278 -16.38 9.32 -10.21
C GLY A 278 -17.08 9.05 -11.54
N TYR A 279 -16.38 8.50 -12.53
CA TYR A 279 -16.95 8.14 -13.83
C TYR A 279 -18.01 7.03 -13.71
N PHE A 280 -17.75 5.99 -12.90
CA PHE A 280 -18.72 4.90 -12.73
C PHE A 280 -19.94 5.31 -11.89
N GLN A 281 -19.77 6.20 -10.90
CA GLN A 281 -20.87 6.74 -10.11
C GLN A 281 -21.79 7.64 -10.95
N SER A 282 -21.22 8.51 -11.80
CA SER A 282 -22.00 9.42 -12.67
C SER A 282 -22.80 8.65 -13.72
N ARG A 283 -22.24 7.58 -14.30
CA ARG A 283 -22.95 6.69 -15.23
C ARG A 283 -24.15 5.99 -14.58
N LYS A 284 -23.99 5.52 -13.33
CA LYS A 284 -25.08 4.87 -12.58
C LYS A 284 -26.23 5.85 -12.33
N SER A 285 -25.93 7.08 -11.93
CA SER A 285 -26.93 8.12 -11.71
C SER A 285 -27.68 8.49 -13.01
N ARG A 286 -26.95 8.63 -14.13
CA ARG A 286 -27.56 8.96 -15.44
C ARG A 286 -28.41 7.81 -15.98
N ALA A 287 -28.02 6.55 -15.77
CA ALA A 287 -28.83 5.40 -16.17
C ALA A 287 -30.15 5.33 -15.39
N VAL A 288 -30.13 5.62 -14.08
CA VAL A 288 -31.34 5.66 -13.24
C VAL A 288 -32.26 6.84 -13.61
N SER A 289 -31.70 8.01 -13.96
CA SER A 289 -32.55 9.14 -14.38
C SER A 289 -33.20 8.90 -15.75
N LEU A 290 -32.52 8.20 -16.66
CA LEU A 290 -33.07 7.87 -17.97
C LEU A 290 -34.17 6.81 -17.88
N THR A 291 -34.04 5.81 -17.00
CA THR A 291 -35.13 4.84 -16.76
C THR A 291 -36.35 5.49 -16.12
N ASN A 292 -36.16 6.45 -15.21
CA ASN A 292 -37.27 7.14 -14.55
C ASN A 292 -37.92 8.24 -15.44
N ALA A 293 -37.32 8.57 -16.58
CA ALA A 293 -37.86 9.56 -17.52
C ALA A 293 -38.62 8.90 -18.69
N THR A 294 -38.62 7.57 -18.76
CA THR A 294 -39.33 6.77 -19.78
C THR A 294 -40.56 6.05 -19.24
N ASP A 295 -40.90 6.28 -17.97
CA ASP A 295 -42.16 5.88 -17.31
C ASP A 295 -43.05 7.13 -17.13
#